data_AF-A0A974ZQJ4-F1
#
_entry.id   AF-A0A974ZQJ4-F1
#
_cell.length_a   1.000
_cell.length_b   1.000
_cell.length_c   1.000
_cell.angle_alpha   90.00
_cell.angle_beta   90.00
_cell.angle_gamma   90.00
#
_symmetry.space_group_name_H-M   'P 1'
#
loop_
_entity.id
_entity.type
_entity.pdbx_description
1 polymer ?
#
loop_
_entity_poly.entity_id
_entity_poly.type
_entity_poly.pdbx_seq_one_letter_code
_entity_poly.pdbx_strand_id
1 'polypeptide(L)'
;MLQAVFATSKQAFEIALGLTGALTFWLGILRIGEQSGFIRLLTRGLTPLFRRLMPEIPPEHPAIGAIVMNLSANVLGLDNAATPLGIRAMQELQSLNPEPNRASNAQILFFVLNASSVTLFPLSILAFRSLMGAEYPADVFVPILLATFCSTLTGLLSVAYMQRLRLFQPVTLAYLGGMTALAAGLAWYLFSQDQEVMQQRSANLSSTALLGLIALLLCAAFYRRVDAYAAFIEGAKEGFHTAITIVPYLVAMLVAVAILRASGLLDFTADGLRTLATALNLDTRFVDALPTALIKPFSGSGARAMMLDTMNNFGVDSFQGRLATLIQGSTETTFYVLAVYFGAVGIRNIRHAVGCALLADLAGVLAAIALAYRLYA
;
A
#
# COMPACT_ATOMS: atom_id res chain seq x y z
N MET A 1 13.69 30.29 -2.47
CA MET A 1 14.25 28.95 -2.79
C MET A 1 15.23 28.44 -1.73
N LEU A 2 16.37 29.12 -1.46
CA LEU A 2 17.38 28.61 -0.51
C LEU A 2 16.86 28.41 0.93
N GLN A 3 16.05 29.33 1.45
CA GLN A 3 15.42 29.18 2.78
C GLN A 3 14.49 27.96 2.84
N ALA A 4 13.73 27.69 1.76
CA ALA A 4 12.87 26.52 1.68
C ALA A 4 13.69 25.23 1.71
N VAL A 5 14.82 25.18 0.99
CA VAL A 5 15.72 24.00 1.00
C VAL A 5 16.21 23.70 2.42
N PHE A 6 16.69 24.71 3.17
CA PHE A 6 17.18 24.50 4.54
C PHE A 6 16.07 24.13 5.52
N ALA A 7 14.92 24.82 5.47
CA ALA A 7 13.77 24.53 6.33
C ALA A 7 13.25 23.11 6.10
N THR A 8 13.06 22.72 4.84
CA THR A 8 12.58 21.39 4.46
C THR A 8 13.59 20.29 4.80
N SER A 9 14.90 20.55 4.70
CA SER A 9 15.94 19.59 5.10
C SER A 9 15.90 19.29 6.60
N LYS A 10 15.72 20.34 7.43
CA LYS A 10 15.54 20.19 8.89
C LYS A 10 14.28 19.41 9.21
N GLN A 11 13.15 19.80 8.61
CA GLN A 11 11.87 19.12 8.81
C GLN A 11 11.93 17.64 8.42
N ALA A 12 12.56 17.34 7.28
CA ALA A 12 12.76 15.96 6.83
C ALA A 12 13.49 15.11 7.87
N PHE A 13 14.53 15.66 8.50
CA PHE A 13 15.26 14.97 9.57
C PHE A 13 14.40 14.77 10.83
N GLU A 14 13.63 15.78 11.25
CA GLU A 14 12.71 15.69 12.39
C GLU A 14 11.62 14.63 12.19
N ILE A 15 11.04 14.57 10.98
CA ILE A 15 10.08 13.53 10.60
C ILE A 15 10.74 12.15 10.71
N ALA A 16 11.96 11.98 10.19
CA ALA A 16 12.65 10.69 10.21
C ALA A 16 12.99 10.23 11.66
N LEU A 17 13.34 11.16 12.55
CA LEU A 17 13.49 10.87 13.98
C LEU A 17 12.19 10.33 14.58
N GLY A 18 11.07 11.00 14.32
CA GLY A 18 9.74 10.56 14.77
C GLY A 18 9.35 9.17 14.24
N LEU A 19 9.61 8.91 12.96
CA LEU A 19 9.36 7.60 12.34
C LEU A 19 10.18 6.49 12.98
N THR A 20 11.37 6.79 13.48
CA THR A 20 12.25 5.80 14.12
C THR A 20 11.55 5.12 15.28
N GLY A 21 10.88 5.89 16.16
CA GLY A 21 10.13 5.32 17.28
C GLY A 21 8.96 4.44 16.82
N ALA A 22 8.15 4.93 15.87
CA ALA A 22 7.00 4.21 15.37
C ALA A 22 7.37 2.90 14.66
N LEU A 23 8.36 2.93 13.76
CA LEU A 23 8.82 1.74 13.02
C LEU A 23 9.44 0.71 13.94
N THR A 24 10.25 1.15 14.92
CA THR A 24 10.85 0.27 15.93
C THR A 24 9.76 -0.49 16.70
N PHE A 25 8.75 0.21 17.18
CA PHE A 25 7.64 -0.41 17.91
C PHE A 25 6.87 -1.41 17.04
N TRP A 26 6.40 -0.96 15.88
CA TRP A 26 5.50 -1.78 15.07
C TRP A 26 6.20 -2.98 14.44
N LEU A 27 7.43 -2.84 13.95
CA LEU A 27 8.18 -3.99 13.44
C LEU A 27 8.55 -4.97 14.56
N GLY A 28 8.77 -4.50 15.78
CA GLY A 28 8.87 -5.36 16.96
C GLY A 28 7.61 -6.21 17.19
N ILE A 29 6.42 -5.59 17.16
CA ILE A 29 5.14 -6.31 17.31
C ILE A 29 4.90 -7.29 16.14
N LEU A 30 5.18 -6.88 14.91
CA LEU A 30 5.03 -7.74 13.73
C LEU A 30 5.98 -8.94 13.79
N ARG A 31 7.22 -8.76 14.29
CA ARG A 31 8.19 -9.84 14.48
C ARG A 31 7.71 -10.87 15.50
N ILE A 32 7.04 -10.45 16.57
CA ILE A 32 6.36 -11.37 17.49
C ILE A 32 5.32 -12.21 16.74
N GLY A 33 4.50 -11.58 15.89
CA GLY A 33 3.52 -12.26 15.06
C GLY A 33 4.12 -13.28 14.10
N GLU A 34 5.18 -12.90 13.41
CA GLU A 34 5.94 -13.78 12.51
C GLU A 34 6.46 -15.02 13.23
N GLN A 35 7.17 -14.84 14.36
CA GLN A 35 7.72 -15.95 15.13
C GLN A 35 6.61 -16.85 15.71
N SER A 36 5.45 -16.26 16.04
CA SER A 36 4.24 -16.98 16.45
C SER A 36 3.57 -17.77 15.33
N GLY A 37 4.06 -17.66 14.09
CA GLY A 37 3.57 -18.38 12.93
C GLY A 37 2.39 -17.73 12.22
N PHE A 38 2.17 -16.43 12.41
CA PHE A 38 1.10 -15.71 11.72
C PHE A 38 1.28 -15.73 10.19
N ILE A 39 2.51 -15.56 9.70
CA ILE A 39 2.83 -15.68 8.26
C ILE A 39 2.45 -17.08 7.72
N ARG A 40 2.70 -18.14 8.50
CA ARG A 40 2.31 -19.52 8.11
C ARG A 40 0.80 -19.69 8.05
N LEU A 41 0.05 -19.04 8.95
CA LEU A 41 -1.40 -19.06 8.94
C LEU A 41 -1.96 -18.36 7.69
N LEU A 42 -1.48 -17.14 7.40
CA LEU A 42 -1.80 -16.43 6.17
C LEU A 42 -1.45 -17.27 4.94
N THR A 43 -0.29 -17.93 4.98
CA THR A 43 0.15 -18.77 3.87
C THR A 43 -0.81 -19.93 3.60
N ARG A 44 -1.22 -20.65 4.64
CA ARG A 44 -2.23 -21.71 4.55
C ARG A 44 -3.58 -21.19 4.09
N GLY A 45 -3.97 -19.99 4.54
CA GLY A 45 -5.22 -19.34 4.17
C GLY A 45 -5.27 -18.92 2.70
N LEU A 46 -4.18 -18.40 2.14
CA LEU A 46 -4.14 -17.89 0.76
C LEU A 46 -3.78 -18.97 -0.29
N THR A 47 -3.08 -20.03 0.10
CA THR A 47 -2.64 -21.11 -0.81
C THR A 47 -3.79 -21.69 -1.67
N PRO A 48 -4.98 -22.01 -1.14
CA PRO A 48 -6.09 -22.55 -1.93
C PRO A 48 -6.53 -21.63 -3.06
N LEU A 49 -6.56 -20.31 -2.79
CA LEU A 49 -6.92 -19.30 -3.78
C LEU A 49 -5.88 -19.25 -4.91
N PHE A 50 -4.59 -19.15 -4.57
CA PHE A 50 -3.53 -19.04 -5.57
C PHE A 50 -3.35 -20.30 -6.43
N ARG A 51 -3.58 -21.49 -5.86
CA ARG A 51 -3.64 -22.74 -6.65
C ARG A 51 -4.72 -22.72 -7.72
N ARG A 52 -5.82 -21.98 -7.51
CA ARG A 52 -6.91 -21.85 -8.49
C ARG A 52 -6.71 -20.68 -9.45
N LEU A 53 -6.13 -19.58 -8.98
CA LEU A 53 -5.83 -18.41 -9.80
C LEU A 53 -4.63 -18.64 -10.74
N MET A 54 -3.69 -19.51 -10.36
CA MET A 54 -2.49 -19.83 -11.14
C MET A 54 -2.43 -21.34 -11.45
N PRO A 55 -3.36 -21.86 -12.28
CA PRO A 55 -3.47 -23.30 -12.55
C PRO A 55 -2.27 -23.88 -13.31
N GLU A 56 -1.44 -23.04 -13.91
CA GLU A 56 -0.21 -23.43 -14.63
C GLU A 56 0.92 -23.87 -13.69
N ILE A 57 0.82 -23.59 -12.38
CA ILE A 57 1.85 -23.95 -11.40
C ILE A 57 1.55 -25.35 -10.83
N PRO A 58 2.48 -26.31 -10.91
CA PRO A 58 2.28 -27.64 -10.33
C PRO A 58 2.05 -27.56 -8.80
N PRO A 59 1.17 -28.39 -8.20
CA PRO A 59 0.80 -28.28 -6.79
C PRO A 59 1.95 -28.39 -5.78
N GLU A 60 3.03 -29.10 -6.14
CA GLU A 60 4.21 -29.31 -5.29
C GLU A 60 5.36 -28.33 -5.60
N HIS A 61 5.20 -27.47 -6.62
CA HIS A 61 6.23 -26.51 -6.96
C HIS A 61 6.36 -25.41 -5.89
N PRO A 62 7.59 -25.02 -5.50
CA PRO A 62 7.81 -23.99 -4.47
C PRO A 62 7.24 -22.60 -4.81
N ALA A 63 6.95 -22.33 -6.08
CA ALA A 63 6.44 -21.04 -6.56
C ALA A 63 5.20 -20.54 -5.79
N ILE A 64 4.20 -21.39 -5.52
CA ILE A 64 3.01 -20.98 -4.76
C ILE A 64 3.40 -20.52 -3.35
N GLY A 65 4.30 -21.25 -2.69
CA GLY A 65 4.80 -20.89 -1.37
C GLY A 65 5.51 -19.53 -1.41
N ALA A 66 6.39 -19.32 -2.38
CA ALA A 66 7.11 -18.05 -2.53
C ALA A 66 6.19 -16.86 -2.82
N ILE A 67 5.21 -17.02 -3.72
CA ILE A 67 4.19 -16.01 -4.02
C ILE A 67 3.42 -15.61 -2.77
N VAL A 68 2.91 -16.61 -2.05
CA VAL A 68 2.06 -16.36 -0.90
C VAL A 68 2.86 -15.78 0.27
N MET A 69 4.13 -16.16 0.43
CA MET A 69 5.03 -15.53 1.41
C MET A 69 5.28 -14.07 1.09
N ASN A 70 5.57 -13.73 -0.17
CA ASN A 70 5.75 -12.34 -0.60
C ASN A 70 4.49 -11.51 -0.35
N LEU A 71 3.31 -11.99 -0.77
CA LEU A 71 2.05 -11.27 -0.54
C LEU A 71 1.73 -11.15 0.95
N SER A 72 2.02 -12.17 1.76
CA SER A 72 1.84 -12.10 3.21
C SER A 72 2.77 -11.07 3.86
N ALA A 73 4.00 -10.94 3.37
CA ALA A 73 4.94 -9.91 3.83
C ALA A 73 4.43 -8.50 3.50
N ASN A 74 3.96 -8.28 2.27
CA ASN A 74 3.31 -7.02 1.87
C ASN A 74 2.06 -6.70 2.71
N VAL A 75 1.22 -7.70 2.96
CA VAL A 75 0.01 -7.57 3.80
C VAL A 75 0.35 -7.12 5.21
N LEU A 76 1.46 -7.61 5.77
CA LEU A 76 1.94 -7.23 7.09
C LEU A 76 2.73 -5.92 7.12
N GLY A 77 3.03 -5.31 5.97
CA GLY A 77 3.90 -4.12 5.89
C GLY A 77 5.37 -4.43 6.19
N LEU A 78 5.82 -5.67 5.92
CA LEU A 78 7.22 -6.10 6.02
C LEU A 78 7.96 -5.80 4.72
N ASP A 79 7.94 -4.53 4.29
CA ASP A 79 8.36 -4.08 2.95
C ASP A 79 9.80 -4.50 2.59
N ASN A 80 10.71 -4.51 3.58
CA ASN A 80 12.11 -4.90 3.40
C ASN A 80 12.28 -6.40 3.07
N ALA A 81 11.39 -7.25 3.60
CA ALA A 81 11.40 -8.69 3.35
C ALA A 81 10.60 -9.04 2.08
N ALA A 82 9.60 -8.22 1.74
CA ALA A 82 8.73 -8.51 0.61
C ALA A 82 9.48 -8.52 -0.73
N THR A 83 10.35 -7.53 -0.99
CA THR A 83 11.05 -7.43 -2.29
C THR A 83 11.96 -8.64 -2.58
N PRO A 84 12.85 -9.09 -1.67
CA PRO A 84 13.64 -10.31 -1.88
C PRO A 84 12.77 -11.57 -2.07
N LEU A 85 11.67 -11.70 -1.32
CA LEU A 85 10.72 -12.80 -1.50
C LEU A 85 10.02 -12.73 -2.85
N GLY A 86 9.75 -11.52 -3.35
CA GLY A 86 9.13 -11.29 -4.65
C GLY A 86 10.05 -11.65 -5.81
N ILE A 87 11.33 -11.27 -5.72
CA ILE A 87 12.36 -11.69 -6.69
C ILE A 87 12.47 -13.22 -6.71
N ARG A 88 12.51 -13.86 -5.54
CA ARG A 88 12.53 -15.32 -5.44
C ARG A 88 11.28 -15.93 -6.09
N ALA A 89 10.09 -15.42 -5.80
CA ALA A 89 8.86 -15.88 -6.42
C ALA A 89 8.90 -15.74 -7.95
N MET A 90 9.44 -14.64 -8.48
CA MET A 90 9.64 -14.47 -9.93
C MET A 90 10.59 -15.50 -10.51
N GLN A 91 11.70 -15.81 -9.83
CA GLN A 91 12.66 -16.84 -10.24
C GLN A 91 12.01 -18.24 -10.29
N GLU A 92 11.21 -18.59 -9.27
CA GLU A 92 10.45 -19.85 -9.24
C GLU A 92 9.35 -19.90 -10.30
N LEU A 93 8.77 -18.77 -10.67
CA LEU A 93 7.82 -18.71 -11.80
C LEU A 93 8.54 -18.79 -13.14
N GLN A 94 9.77 -18.27 -13.22
CA GLN A 94 10.58 -18.29 -14.42
C GLN A 94 11.12 -19.69 -14.73
N SER A 95 11.42 -20.51 -13.72
CA SER A 95 11.83 -21.91 -13.95
C SER A 95 10.76 -22.76 -14.63
N LEU A 96 9.49 -22.36 -14.50
CA LEU A 96 8.34 -22.97 -15.15
C LEU A 96 7.99 -22.33 -16.51
N ASN A 97 8.66 -21.25 -16.89
CA ASN A 97 8.28 -20.47 -18.06
C ASN A 97 8.83 -21.09 -19.36
N PRO A 98 7.98 -21.58 -20.28
CA PRO A 98 8.45 -22.15 -21.55
C PRO A 98 9.01 -21.09 -22.51
N GLU A 99 8.69 -19.80 -22.33
CA GLU A 99 9.18 -18.69 -23.15
C GLU A 99 10.00 -17.71 -22.28
N PRO A 100 11.32 -17.93 -22.08
CA PRO A 100 12.11 -17.19 -21.08
C PRO A 100 12.11 -15.65 -21.23
N ASN A 101 11.89 -15.13 -22.43
CA ASN A 101 11.88 -13.69 -22.70
C ASN A 101 10.47 -13.06 -22.61
N ARG A 102 9.42 -13.86 -22.43
CA ARG A 102 8.01 -13.43 -22.42
C ARG A 102 7.34 -13.78 -21.10
N ALA A 103 6.63 -12.82 -20.51
CA ALA A 103 5.98 -13.00 -19.23
C ALA A 103 4.90 -14.10 -19.27
N SER A 104 5.00 -15.07 -18.35
CA SER A 104 3.97 -16.11 -18.15
C SER A 104 2.71 -15.53 -17.51
N ASN A 105 1.59 -16.25 -17.57
CA ASN A 105 0.33 -15.75 -16.99
C ASN A 105 0.45 -15.57 -15.48
N ALA A 106 1.10 -16.52 -14.80
CA ALA A 106 1.37 -16.47 -13.37
C ALA A 106 2.29 -15.30 -12.97
N GLN A 107 3.33 -15.01 -13.76
CA GLN A 107 4.21 -13.84 -13.52
C GLN A 107 3.43 -12.53 -13.62
N ILE A 108 2.58 -12.38 -14.64
CA ILE A 108 1.76 -11.18 -14.81
C ILE A 108 0.78 -11.01 -13.65
N LEU A 109 0.08 -12.07 -13.26
CA LEU A 109 -0.87 -12.00 -12.15
C LEU A 109 -0.15 -11.66 -10.83
N PHE A 110 1.00 -12.30 -10.56
CA PHE A 110 1.80 -12.02 -9.38
C PHE A 110 2.30 -10.57 -9.33
N PHE A 111 2.78 -10.06 -10.48
CA PHE A 111 3.18 -8.67 -10.64
C PHE A 111 2.03 -7.71 -10.37
N VAL A 112 0.87 -7.90 -11.01
CA VAL A 112 -0.28 -6.98 -10.86
C VAL A 112 -0.79 -6.95 -9.42
N LEU A 113 -0.84 -8.10 -8.74
CA LEU A 113 -1.25 -8.16 -7.34
C LEU A 113 -0.26 -7.47 -6.39
N ASN A 114 1.03 -7.48 -6.72
CA ASN A 114 2.03 -6.70 -5.98
C ASN A 114 1.92 -5.20 -6.28
N ALA A 115 1.63 -4.81 -7.52
CA ALA A 115 1.44 -3.41 -7.90
C ALA A 115 0.18 -2.79 -7.26
N SER A 116 -0.88 -3.59 -7.06
CA SER A 116 -2.12 -3.17 -6.39
C SER A 116 -2.14 -3.41 -4.87
N SER A 117 -0.97 -3.71 -4.27
CA SER A 117 -0.76 -4.34 -2.96
C SER A 117 -1.82 -4.06 -1.88
N VAL A 118 -2.24 -5.11 -1.18
CA VAL A 118 -3.10 -5.02 0.01
C VAL A 118 -2.25 -4.90 1.27
N THR A 119 -1.84 -3.70 1.68
CA THR A 119 -1.24 -3.51 3.00
C THR A 119 -2.34 -3.46 4.05
N LEU A 120 -2.40 -4.47 4.94
CA LEU A 120 -3.46 -4.57 5.94
C LEU A 120 -3.34 -3.49 7.01
N PHE A 121 -2.13 -3.01 7.30
CA PHE A 121 -1.88 -1.95 8.27
C PHE A 121 -0.92 -0.91 7.68
N PRO A 122 -1.39 0.27 7.28
CA PRO A 122 -0.56 1.32 6.69
C PRO A 122 0.22 2.07 7.77
N LEU A 123 1.06 1.36 8.52
CA LEU A 123 1.70 1.84 9.76
C LEU A 123 2.55 3.09 9.55
N SER A 124 3.29 3.15 8.45
CA SER A 124 4.11 4.32 8.09
C SER A 124 3.25 5.56 7.87
N ILE A 125 2.10 5.40 7.22
CA ILE A 125 1.14 6.47 6.97
C ILE A 125 0.55 6.99 8.29
N LEU A 126 0.15 6.09 9.18
CA LEU A 126 -0.36 6.46 10.51
C LEU A 126 0.70 7.20 11.32
N ALA A 127 1.96 6.76 11.24
CA ALA A 127 3.08 7.42 11.89
C ALA A 127 3.29 8.84 11.32
N PHE A 128 3.30 9.00 9.99
CA PHE A 128 3.41 10.33 9.37
C PHE A 128 2.29 11.27 9.81
N ARG A 129 1.03 10.80 9.81
CA ARG A 129 -0.11 11.63 10.26
C ARG A 129 0.03 12.06 11.71
N SER A 130 0.42 11.15 12.59
CA SER A 130 0.68 11.44 14.01
C SER A 130 1.79 12.49 14.18
N LEU A 131 2.91 12.33 13.47
CA LEU A 131 4.03 13.29 13.52
C LEU A 131 3.68 14.66 12.96
N MET A 132 2.73 14.73 12.03
CA MET A 132 2.21 15.98 11.47
C MET A 132 1.06 16.58 12.28
N GLY A 133 0.72 16.00 13.44
CA GLY A 133 -0.24 16.56 14.38
C GLY A 133 -1.70 16.25 14.06
N ALA A 134 -1.99 15.13 13.37
CA ALA A 134 -3.37 14.73 13.10
C ALA A 134 -4.11 14.44 14.41
N GLU A 135 -5.34 14.95 14.54
CA GLU A 135 -6.19 14.71 15.70
C GLU A 135 -6.50 13.22 15.86
N TYR A 136 -6.81 12.57 14.73
CA TYR A 136 -7.10 11.14 14.65
C TYR A 136 -6.26 10.48 13.56
N PRO A 137 -5.00 10.07 13.82
CA PRO A 137 -4.12 9.54 12.78
C PRO A 137 -4.68 8.33 12.01
N ALA A 138 -5.55 7.54 12.65
CA ALA A 138 -6.14 6.32 12.11
C ALA A 138 -7.47 6.51 11.36
N ASP A 139 -8.00 7.73 11.25
CA ASP A 139 -9.25 8.02 10.54
C ASP A 139 -9.23 7.64 9.04
N VAL A 140 -8.04 7.56 8.45
CA VAL A 140 -7.75 7.16 7.06
C VAL A 140 -7.62 5.64 6.86
N PHE A 141 -7.57 4.85 7.94
CA PHE A 141 -7.23 3.43 7.87
C PHE A 141 -8.24 2.60 7.05
N VAL A 142 -9.52 2.63 7.45
CA VAL A 142 -10.57 1.89 6.73
C VAL A 142 -10.76 2.40 5.29
N PRO A 143 -10.75 3.72 5.03
CA PRO A 143 -10.79 4.24 3.66
C PRO A 143 -9.62 3.76 2.78
N ILE A 144 -8.40 3.68 3.33
CA ILE A 144 -7.26 3.08 2.62
C ILE A 144 -7.56 1.63 2.26
N LEU A 145 -8.01 0.81 3.22
CA LEU A 145 -8.36 -0.59 2.96
C LEU A 145 -9.41 -0.75 1.84
N LEU A 146 -10.42 0.11 1.81
CA LEU A 146 -11.45 0.11 0.77
C LEU A 146 -10.89 0.51 -0.60
N ALA A 147 -10.07 1.58 -0.66
CA ALA A 147 -9.43 2.02 -1.89
C ALA A 147 -8.48 0.94 -2.46
N THR A 148 -7.70 0.32 -1.59
CA THR A 148 -6.81 -0.79 -1.92
C THR A 148 -7.56 -2.02 -2.40
N PHE A 149 -8.69 -2.34 -1.77
CA PHE A 149 -9.57 -3.42 -2.21
C PHE A 149 -10.10 -3.15 -3.64
N CYS A 150 -10.54 -1.93 -3.94
CA CYS A 150 -10.96 -1.54 -5.28
C CYS A 150 -9.83 -1.68 -6.31
N SER A 151 -8.60 -1.26 -5.96
CA SER A 151 -7.41 -1.42 -6.80
C SER A 151 -7.11 -2.90 -7.07
N THR A 152 -6.99 -3.72 -6.03
CA THR A 152 -6.68 -5.15 -6.13
C THR A 152 -7.74 -5.93 -6.89
N LEU A 153 -9.02 -5.67 -6.61
CA LEU A 153 -10.12 -6.31 -7.32
C LEU A 153 -10.07 -5.95 -8.81
N THR A 154 -9.86 -4.69 -9.15
CA THR A 154 -9.76 -4.25 -10.55
C THR A 154 -8.54 -4.85 -11.25
N GLY A 155 -7.39 -4.89 -10.58
CA GLY A 155 -6.18 -5.55 -11.08
C GLY A 155 -6.42 -7.03 -11.38
N LEU A 156 -6.99 -7.77 -10.42
CA LEU A 156 -7.33 -9.18 -10.59
C LEU A 156 -8.33 -9.40 -11.73
N LEU A 157 -9.43 -8.63 -11.77
CA LEU A 157 -10.47 -8.76 -12.79
C LEU A 157 -9.93 -8.43 -14.19
N SER A 158 -9.08 -7.41 -14.32
CA SER A 158 -8.47 -7.05 -15.60
C SER A 158 -7.53 -8.15 -16.10
N VAL A 159 -6.70 -8.74 -15.23
CA VAL A 159 -5.84 -9.88 -15.58
C VAL A 159 -6.69 -11.10 -15.92
N ALA A 160 -7.73 -11.38 -15.15
CA ALA A 160 -8.64 -12.48 -15.39
C ALA A 160 -9.37 -12.37 -16.73
N TYR A 161 -9.76 -11.16 -17.13
CA TYR A 161 -10.33 -10.88 -18.44
C TYR A 161 -9.30 -11.15 -19.56
N MET A 162 -8.10 -10.58 -19.45
CA MET A 162 -7.05 -10.72 -20.47
C MET A 162 -6.52 -12.14 -20.63
N GLN A 163 -6.44 -12.91 -19.52
CA GLN A 163 -5.93 -14.29 -19.49
C GLN A 163 -7.04 -15.34 -19.52
N ARG A 164 -8.32 -14.93 -19.52
CA ARG A 164 -9.50 -15.80 -19.45
C ARG A 164 -9.48 -16.76 -18.23
N LEU A 165 -9.09 -16.23 -17.07
CA LEU A 165 -9.07 -17.00 -15.82
C LEU A 165 -10.48 -17.39 -15.38
N ARG A 166 -10.63 -18.60 -14.85
CA ARG A 166 -11.91 -19.14 -14.38
C ARG A 166 -12.20 -18.65 -12.95
N LEU A 167 -12.75 -17.44 -12.83
CA LEU A 167 -13.11 -16.86 -11.53
C LEU A 167 -14.35 -17.52 -10.89
N PHE A 168 -15.25 -18.09 -11.68
CA PHE A 168 -16.52 -18.69 -11.22
C PHE A 168 -16.38 -20.09 -10.60
N GLN A 169 -15.20 -20.44 -10.08
CA GLN A 169 -15.01 -21.69 -9.34
C GLN A 169 -15.40 -21.49 -7.86
N PRO A 170 -15.92 -22.50 -7.16
CA PRO A 170 -16.41 -22.34 -5.78
C PRO A 170 -15.39 -21.74 -4.82
N VAL A 171 -14.12 -22.15 -4.91
CA VAL A 171 -13.04 -21.61 -4.06
C VAL A 171 -12.80 -20.14 -4.38
N THR A 172 -12.58 -19.79 -5.66
CA THR A 172 -12.33 -18.39 -6.05
C THR A 172 -13.51 -17.48 -5.71
N LEU A 173 -14.75 -17.95 -5.93
CA LEU A 173 -15.97 -17.23 -5.54
C LEU A 173 -16.10 -17.08 -4.02
N ALA A 174 -15.75 -18.09 -3.23
CA ALA A 174 -15.79 -17.99 -1.77
C ALA A 174 -14.84 -16.90 -1.25
N TYR A 175 -13.62 -16.83 -1.78
CA TYR A 175 -12.65 -15.81 -1.38
C TYR A 175 -13.02 -14.42 -1.91
N LEU A 176 -13.29 -14.28 -3.21
CA LEU A 176 -13.64 -12.98 -3.80
C LEU A 176 -14.98 -12.47 -3.27
N GLY A 177 -15.99 -13.34 -3.20
CA GLY A 177 -17.29 -13.01 -2.62
C GLY A 177 -17.18 -12.66 -1.14
N GLY A 178 -16.41 -13.42 -0.35
CA GLY A 178 -16.18 -13.14 1.06
C GLY A 178 -15.45 -11.80 1.29
N MET A 179 -14.37 -11.53 0.56
CA MET A 179 -13.65 -10.25 0.65
C MET A 179 -14.51 -9.07 0.16
N THR A 180 -15.28 -9.25 -0.91
CA THR A 180 -16.20 -8.22 -1.41
C THR A 180 -17.32 -7.95 -0.42
N ALA A 181 -17.90 -8.98 0.19
CA ALA A 181 -18.93 -8.83 1.21
C ALA A 181 -18.38 -8.13 2.47
N LEU A 182 -17.16 -8.46 2.89
CA LEU A 182 -16.49 -7.77 4.00
C LEU A 182 -16.24 -6.29 3.68
N ALA A 183 -15.67 -5.98 2.51
CA ALA A 183 -15.42 -4.61 2.08
C ALA A 183 -16.73 -3.81 1.94
N ALA A 184 -17.76 -4.40 1.32
CA ALA A 184 -19.08 -3.79 1.19
C ALA A 184 -19.76 -3.57 2.55
N GLY A 185 -19.62 -4.53 3.48
CA GLY A 185 -20.13 -4.41 4.84
C GLY A 185 -19.44 -3.28 5.63
N LEU A 186 -18.12 -3.16 5.50
CA LEU A 186 -17.35 -2.05 6.09
C LEU A 186 -17.75 -0.70 5.47
N ALA A 187 -17.86 -0.63 4.14
CA ALA A 187 -18.30 0.58 3.45
C ALA A 187 -19.73 0.98 3.86
N TRP A 188 -20.65 0.02 3.93
CA TRP A 188 -22.03 0.26 4.37
C TRP A 188 -22.09 0.71 5.83
N TYR A 189 -21.32 0.10 6.72
CA TYR A 189 -21.23 0.51 8.12
C TYR A 189 -20.74 1.96 8.26
N LEU A 190 -19.74 2.38 7.48
CA LEU A 190 -19.28 3.76 7.48
C LEU A 190 -20.30 4.71 6.86
N PHE A 191 -20.79 4.42 5.66
CA PHE A 191 -21.66 5.32 4.90
C PHE A 191 -23.09 5.43 5.43
N SER A 192 -23.51 4.56 6.35
CA SER A 192 -24.81 4.66 7.03
C SER A 192 -24.81 5.67 8.18
N GLN A 193 -23.67 6.29 8.50
CA GLN A 193 -23.54 7.24 9.61
C GLN A 193 -23.50 8.69 9.13
N ASP A 194 -23.90 9.60 10.02
CA ASP A 194 -23.75 11.05 9.85
C ASP A 194 -22.27 11.46 9.83
N GLN A 195 -21.93 12.53 9.12
CA GLN A 195 -20.56 12.87 8.74
C GLN A 195 -19.62 13.16 9.93
N GLU A 196 -20.09 13.89 10.95
CA GLU A 196 -19.30 14.16 12.17
C GLU A 196 -19.06 12.87 12.98
N VAL A 197 -20.10 12.05 13.13
CA VAL A 197 -20.03 10.77 13.86
C VAL A 197 -19.13 9.77 13.12
N MET A 198 -19.09 9.83 11.80
CA MET A 198 -18.33 8.92 10.96
C MET A 198 -16.81 9.07 11.13
N GLN A 199 -16.29 10.29 11.31
CA GLN A 199 -14.86 10.51 11.54
C GLN A 199 -14.41 9.93 12.88
N GLN A 200 -15.15 10.25 13.95
CA GLN A 200 -14.86 9.72 15.29
C GLN A 200 -15.03 8.19 15.36
N ARG A 201 -16.04 7.63 14.69
CA ARG A 201 -16.24 6.18 14.60
C ARG A 201 -15.17 5.48 13.76
N SER A 202 -14.75 6.07 12.64
CA SER A 202 -13.63 5.54 11.85
C SER A 202 -12.36 5.49 12.70
N ALA A 203 -12.07 6.56 13.44
CA ALA A 203 -10.92 6.63 14.33
C ALA A 203 -10.99 5.57 15.46
N ASN A 204 -12.15 5.41 16.10
CA ASN A 204 -12.36 4.42 17.15
C ASN A 204 -12.24 3.00 16.62
N LEU A 205 -12.92 2.67 15.52
CA LEU A 205 -12.85 1.35 14.88
C LEU A 205 -11.41 0.99 14.52
N SER A 206 -10.68 1.95 13.94
CA SER A 206 -9.29 1.75 13.52
C SER A 206 -8.37 1.56 14.73
N SER A 207 -8.54 2.37 15.78
CA SER A 207 -7.76 2.24 17.02
C SER A 207 -8.02 0.92 17.74
N THR A 208 -9.30 0.50 17.83
CA THR A 208 -9.68 -0.79 18.39
C THR A 208 -9.13 -1.95 17.56
N ALA A 209 -9.17 -1.87 16.23
CA ALA A 209 -8.60 -2.88 15.35
C ALA A 209 -7.07 -3.02 15.54
N LEU A 210 -6.36 -1.89 15.63
CA LEU A 210 -4.91 -1.87 15.85
C LEU A 210 -4.52 -2.44 17.23
N LEU A 211 -5.21 -2.03 18.30
CA LEU A 211 -4.99 -2.58 19.64
C LEU A 211 -5.37 -4.06 19.71
N GLY A 212 -6.45 -4.45 19.06
CA GLY A 212 -6.89 -5.84 18.94
C GLY A 212 -5.85 -6.71 18.23
N LEU A 213 -5.21 -6.19 17.18
CA LEU A 213 -4.09 -6.88 16.51
C LEU A 213 -2.92 -7.08 17.46
N ILE A 214 -2.48 -6.03 18.17
CA ILE A 214 -1.37 -6.13 19.13
C ILE A 214 -1.68 -7.22 20.17
N ALA A 215 -2.87 -7.17 20.77
CA ALA A 215 -3.30 -8.17 21.74
C ALA A 215 -3.32 -9.58 21.14
N LEU A 216 -3.85 -9.75 19.92
CA LEU A 216 -3.90 -11.03 19.23
C LEU A 216 -2.50 -11.61 18.99
N LEU A 217 -1.54 -10.78 18.55
CA LEU A 217 -0.17 -11.23 18.29
C LEU A 217 0.56 -11.61 19.58
N LEU A 218 0.36 -10.85 20.67
CA LEU A 218 0.91 -11.18 21.98
C LEU A 218 0.30 -12.46 22.57
N CYS A 219 -1.03 -12.62 22.48
CA CYS A 219 -1.71 -13.86 22.89
C CYS A 219 -1.24 -15.06 22.06
N ALA A 220 -1.04 -14.89 20.75
CA ALA A 220 -0.49 -15.93 19.89
C ALA A 220 0.93 -16.33 20.32
N ALA A 221 1.79 -15.37 20.66
CA ALA A 221 3.13 -15.61 21.18
C ALA A 221 3.09 -16.39 22.50
N PHE A 222 2.21 -15.99 23.42
CA PHE A 222 2.00 -16.69 24.69
C PHE A 222 1.56 -18.14 24.46
N TYR A 223 0.54 -18.37 23.62
CA TYR A 223 0.03 -19.71 23.32
C TYR A 223 1.08 -20.59 22.64
N ARG A 224 1.88 -20.02 21.74
CA ARG A 224 2.94 -20.71 21.00
C ARG A 224 4.26 -20.79 21.78
N ARG A 225 4.32 -20.25 22.99
CA ARG A 225 5.51 -20.20 23.86
C ARG A 225 6.72 -19.56 23.17
N VAL A 226 6.48 -18.47 22.43
CA VAL A 226 7.52 -17.65 21.80
C VAL A 226 8.03 -16.62 22.81
N ASP A 227 9.34 -16.39 22.84
CA ASP A 227 9.93 -15.30 23.62
C ASP A 227 9.58 -13.95 22.96
N ALA A 228 8.48 -13.35 23.42
CA ALA A 228 7.96 -12.11 22.86
C ALA A 228 8.94 -10.94 23.01
N TYR A 229 9.76 -10.92 24.07
CA TYR A 229 10.73 -9.84 24.27
C TYR A 229 11.87 -9.96 23.26
N ALA A 230 12.46 -11.15 23.13
CA ALA A 230 13.53 -11.37 22.16
C ALA A 230 13.06 -11.08 20.72
N ALA A 231 11.86 -11.57 20.35
CA ALA A 231 11.25 -11.31 19.06
C ALA A 231 10.99 -9.81 18.84
N PHE A 232 10.46 -9.11 19.84
CA PHE A 232 10.25 -7.66 19.76
C PHE A 232 11.56 -6.92 19.52
N ILE A 233 12.62 -7.23 20.27
CA ILE A 233 13.93 -6.57 20.12
C ILE A 233 14.54 -6.82 18.74
N GLU A 234 14.37 -8.02 18.19
CA GLU A 234 14.81 -8.32 16.82
C GLU A 234 14.09 -7.44 15.79
N GLY A 235 12.75 -7.38 15.84
CA GLY A 235 11.97 -6.52 14.94
C GLY A 235 12.23 -5.02 15.17
N ALA A 236 12.46 -4.62 16.41
CA ALA A 236 12.78 -3.25 16.78
C ALA A 236 14.10 -2.77 16.14
N LYS A 237 15.14 -3.62 16.16
CA LYS A 237 16.43 -3.32 15.50
C LYS A 237 16.27 -3.12 13.99
N GLU A 238 15.43 -3.95 13.34
CA GLU A 238 15.12 -3.78 11.93
C GLU A 238 14.38 -2.46 11.67
N GLY A 239 13.39 -2.12 12.50
CA GLY A 239 12.66 -0.86 12.37
C GLY A 239 13.54 0.37 12.54
N PHE A 240 14.46 0.32 13.50
CA PHE A 240 15.48 1.36 13.68
C PHE A 240 16.38 1.51 12.46
N HIS A 241 16.93 0.40 11.93
CA HIS A 241 17.76 0.40 10.74
C HIS A 241 17.01 0.95 9.51
N THR A 242 15.75 0.55 9.35
CA THR A 242 14.87 1.02 8.27
C THR A 242 14.68 2.53 8.35
N ALA A 243 14.40 3.06 9.54
CA ALA A 243 14.20 4.49 9.73
C ALA A 243 15.45 5.30 9.35
N ILE A 244 16.65 4.87 9.78
CA ILE A 244 17.92 5.51 9.41
C ILE A 244 18.13 5.48 7.90
N THR A 245 17.84 4.34 7.27
CA THR A 245 18.00 4.17 5.82
C THR A 245 17.07 5.11 5.03
N ILE A 246 15.90 5.46 5.56
CA ILE A 246 14.94 6.35 4.91
C ILE A 246 15.38 7.83 4.95
N VAL A 247 16.16 8.26 5.96
CA VAL A 247 16.53 9.67 6.19
C VAL A 247 17.07 10.35 4.92
N PRO A 248 18.09 9.82 4.21
CA PRO A 248 18.69 10.53 3.08
C PRO A 248 17.70 10.70 1.92
N TYR A 249 16.88 9.67 1.67
CA TYR A 249 15.86 9.71 0.63
C TYR A 249 14.75 10.71 0.97
N LEU A 250 14.32 10.74 2.24
CA LEU A 250 13.29 11.66 2.68
C LEU A 250 13.75 13.12 2.57
N VAL A 251 14.99 13.42 2.97
CA VAL A 251 15.61 14.74 2.80
C VAL A 251 15.70 15.12 1.32
N ALA A 252 16.30 14.25 0.49
CA ALA A 252 16.48 14.55 -0.93
C ALA A 252 15.15 14.77 -1.65
N MET A 253 14.16 13.90 -1.41
CA MET A 253 12.86 14.01 -2.04
C MET A 253 12.13 15.27 -1.58
N LEU A 254 12.00 15.51 -0.28
CA LEU A 254 11.28 16.70 0.22
C LEU A 254 11.94 18.00 -0.25
N VAL A 255 13.27 18.08 -0.30
CA VAL A 255 13.99 19.22 -0.88
C VAL A 255 13.67 19.39 -2.37
N ALA A 256 13.65 18.29 -3.14
CA ALA A 256 13.27 18.35 -4.55
C ALA A 256 11.84 18.83 -4.75
N VAL A 257 10.90 18.36 -3.91
CA VAL A 257 9.50 18.84 -3.90
C VAL A 257 9.43 20.33 -3.59
N ALA A 258 10.16 20.79 -2.57
CA ALA A 258 10.18 22.21 -2.20
C ALA A 258 10.72 23.09 -3.33
N ILE A 259 11.73 22.63 -4.07
CA ILE A 259 12.24 23.33 -5.28
C ILE A 259 11.18 23.35 -6.37
N LEU A 260 10.50 22.22 -6.62
CA LEU A 260 9.45 22.09 -7.64
C LEU A 260 8.22 22.98 -7.33
N ARG A 261 7.88 23.10 -6.06
CA ARG A 261 6.82 24.00 -5.58
C ARG A 261 7.26 25.46 -5.72
N ALA A 262 8.47 25.80 -5.27
CA ALA A 262 9.01 27.16 -5.38
C ALA A 262 9.21 27.63 -6.85
N SER A 263 9.29 26.71 -7.81
CA SER A 263 9.34 27.04 -9.23
C SER A 263 7.97 27.34 -9.85
N GLY A 264 6.88 27.08 -9.12
CA GLY A 264 5.50 27.24 -9.60
C GLY A 264 5.03 26.15 -10.56
N LEU A 265 5.83 25.11 -10.81
CA LEU A 265 5.43 24.03 -11.73
C LEU A 265 4.21 23.27 -11.22
N LEU A 266 4.19 22.95 -9.92
CA LEU A 266 3.06 22.25 -9.31
C LEU A 266 1.76 23.07 -9.44
N ASP A 267 1.83 24.36 -9.15
CA ASP A 267 0.68 25.27 -9.25
C ASP A 267 0.19 25.38 -10.71
N PHE A 268 1.11 25.55 -11.66
CA PHE A 268 0.77 25.56 -13.09
C PHE A 268 0.06 24.28 -13.54
N THR A 269 0.56 23.10 -13.11
CA THR A 269 -0.11 21.83 -13.43
C THR A 269 -1.46 21.69 -12.75
N ALA A 270 -1.58 22.13 -11.50
CA ALA A 270 -2.82 22.11 -10.74
C ALA A 270 -3.87 23.04 -11.37
N ASP A 271 -3.51 24.24 -11.79
CA ASP A 271 -4.43 25.19 -12.42
C ASP A 271 -4.96 24.68 -13.77
N GLY A 272 -4.11 24.01 -14.56
CA GLY A 272 -4.55 23.33 -15.79
C GLY A 272 -5.61 22.26 -15.51
N LEU A 273 -5.36 21.41 -14.51
CA LEU A 273 -6.29 20.36 -14.09
C LEU A 273 -7.57 20.92 -13.46
N ARG A 274 -7.46 22.00 -12.69
CA ARG A 274 -8.58 22.73 -12.08
C ARG A 274 -9.49 23.30 -13.16
N THR A 275 -8.92 23.93 -14.20
CA THR A 275 -9.68 24.47 -15.34
C THR A 275 -10.47 23.36 -16.06
N LEU A 276 -9.85 22.19 -16.28
CA LEU A 276 -10.53 21.04 -16.88
C LEU A 276 -11.66 20.50 -15.98
N ALA A 277 -11.40 20.37 -14.68
CA ALA A 277 -12.39 19.90 -13.72
C ALA A 277 -13.59 20.87 -13.61
N THR A 278 -13.35 22.18 -13.56
CA THR A 278 -14.41 23.20 -13.56
C THR A 278 -15.20 23.19 -14.86
N ALA A 279 -14.55 23.00 -16.02
CA ALA A 279 -15.25 22.85 -17.29
C ALA A 279 -16.20 21.65 -17.34
N LEU A 280 -15.92 20.61 -16.54
CA LEU A 280 -16.77 19.43 -16.35
C LEU A 280 -17.77 19.57 -15.18
N ASN A 281 -17.86 20.74 -14.55
CA ASN A 281 -18.64 20.99 -13.32
C ASN A 281 -18.30 20.05 -12.16
N LEU A 282 -17.04 19.63 -12.07
CA LEU A 282 -16.53 18.82 -10.96
C LEU A 282 -15.99 19.70 -9.84
N ASP A 283 -16.15 19.24 -8.60
CA ASP A 283 -15.45 19.81 -7.45
C ASP A 283 -13.94 19.66 -7.65
N THR A 284 -13.18 20.72 -7.39
CA THR A 284 -11.74 20.78 -7.70
C THR A 284 -10.83 20.49 -6.52
N ARG A 285 -11.35 20.22 -5.32
CA ARG A 285 -10.56 19.99 -4.10
C ARG A 285 -9.58 18.81 -4.24
N PHE A 286 -9.90 17.83 -5.08
CA PHE A 286 -9.02 16.69 -5.31
C PHE A 286 -7.72 17.03 -6.06
N VAL A 287 -7.71 18.13 -6.81
CA VAL A 287 -6.62 18.51 -7.72
C VAL A 287 -5.31 18.69 -6.97
N ASP A 288 -5.37 19.30 -5.78
CA ASP A 288 -4.18 19.59 -4.97
C ASP A 288 -3.50 18.31 -4.42
N ALA A 289 -4.21 17.18 -4.39
CA ALA A 289 -3.68 15.88 -3.96
C ALA A 289 -3.18 15.01 -5.14
N LEU A 290 -3.50 15.37 -6.39
CA LEU A 290 -3.12 14.61 -7.59
C LEU A 290 -1.62 14.43 -7.81
N PRO A 291 -0.71 15.35 -7.42
CA PRO A 291 0.72 15.10 -7.54
C PRO A 291 1.16 13.79 -6.87
N THR A 292 0.52 13.43 -5.75
CA THR A 292 0.75 12.13 -5.10
C THR A 292 0.37 10.97 -6.02
N ALA A 293 -0.81 11.03 -6.65
CA ALA A 293 -1.28 9.98 -7.57
C ALA A 293 -0.41 9.84 -8.83
N LEU A 294 0.09 10.96 -9.37
CA LEU A 294 0.92 10.95 -10.58
C LEU A 294 2.29 10.33 -10.34
N ILE A 295 2.90 10.60 -9.18
CA ILE A 295 4.23 10.08 -8.83
C ILE A 295 4.16 8.63 -8.35
N LYS A 296 3.05 8.21 -7.74
CA LYS A 296 2.91 6.90 -7.07
C LYS A 296 3.28 5.68 -7.92
N PRO A 297 2.86 5.55 -9.20
CA PRO A 297 3.25 4.41 -10.03
C PRO A 297 4.76 4.30 -10.27
N PHE A 298 5.49 5.41 -10.19
CA PHE A 298 6.93 5.47 -10.45
C PHE A 298 7.76 5.38 -9.17
N SER A 299 7.34 6.07 -8.10
CA SER A 299 8.14 6.21 -6.88
C SER A 299 7.27 6.35 -5.64
N GLY A 300 7.43 5.39 -4.72
CA GLY A 300 6.70 5.36 -3.45
C GLY A 300 7.26 6.39 -2.47
N SER A 301 8.58 6.58 -2.45
CA SER A 301 9.23 7.64 -1.67
C SER A 301 8.91 9.03 -2.20
N GLY A 302 8.82 9.20 -3.52
CA GLY A 302 8.38 10.45 -4.14
C GLY A 302 6.92 10.79 -3.86
N ALA A 303 6.04 9.80 -3.96
CA ALA A 303 4.63 10.01 -3.61
C ALA A 303 4.45 10.30 -2.11
N ARG A 304 5.23 9.67 -1.22
CA ARG A 304 5.25 10.06 0.20
C ARG A 304 5.69 11.52 0.39
N ALA A 305 6.69 11.97 -0.36
CA ALA A 305 7.12 13.36 -0.29
C ALA A 305 6.02 14.33 -0.76
N MET A 306 5.30 14.00 -1.85
CA MET A 306 4.11 14.75 -2.31
C MET A 306 3.00 14.78 -1.25
N MET A 307 2.75 13.65 -0.60
CA MET A 307 1.76 13.54 0.49
C MET A 307 2.12 14.45 1.67
N LEU A 308 3.37 14.38 2.15
CA LEU A 308 3.85 15.21 3.25
C LEU A 308 3.82 16.70 2.90
N ASP A 309 4.20 17.04 1.68
CA ASP A 309 4.10 18.41 1.16
C ASP A 309 2.64 18.89 1.11
N THR A 310 1.70 18.04 0.69
CA THR A 310 0.26 18.36 0.73
C THR A 310 -0.21 18.63 2.17
N MET A 311 0.15 17.76 3.12
CA MET A 311 -0.19 17.94 4.53
C MET A 311 0.44 19.21 5.13
N ASN A 312 1.66 19.58 4.73
CA ASN A 312 2.31 20.80 5.18
C ASN A 312 1.61 22.07 4.69
N ASN A 313 1.14 22.07 3.44
CA ASN A 313 0.55 23.26 2.83
C ASN A 313 -0.94 23.44 3.19
N PHE A 314 -1.70 22.36 3.30
CA PHE A 314 -3.14 22.41 3.54
C PHE A 314 -3.55 22.01 4.96
N GLY A 315 -2.66 21.36 5.71
CA GLY A 315 -2.94 20.76 7.01
C GLY A 315 -3.19 19.25 6.89
N VAL A 316 -2.74 18.47 7.88
CA VAL A 316 -2.83 17.00 7.89
C VAL A 316 -4.26 16.47 7.89
N ASP A 317 -5.19 17.20 8.50
CA ASP A 317 -6.62 16.85 8.58
C ASP A 317 -7.47 17.60 7.54
N SER A 318 -6.85 18.36 6.64
CA SER A 318 -7.56 18.90 5.48
C SER A 318 -8.05 17.80 4.55
N PHE A 319 -9.04 18.12 3.71
CA PHE A 319 -9.49 17.23 2.64
C PHE A 319 -8.31 16.76 1.77
N GLN A 320 -7.45 17.70 1.35
CA GLN A 320 -6.29 17.45 0.52
C GLN A 320 -5.28 16.52 1.21
N GLY A 321 -4.97 16.80 2.48
CA GLY A 321 -4.06 16.00 3.30
C GLY A 321 -4.54 14.56 3.45
N ARG A 322 -5.83 14.37 3.76
CA ARG A 322 -6.46 13.04 3.86
C ARG A 322 -6.52 12.34 2.50
N LEU A 323 -6.91 13.01 1.43
CA LEU A 323 -6.93 12.40 0.08
C LEU A 323 -5.53 11.95 -0.36
N ALA A 324 -4.50 12.80 -0.19
CA ALA A 324 -3.13 12.42 -0.51
C ALA A 324 -2.67 11.20 0.30
N THR A 325 -3.12 11.11 1.56
CA THR A 325 -2.91 9.94 2.42
C THR A 325 -3.57 8.69 1.84
N LEU A 326 -4.85 8.78 1.46
CA LEU A 326 -5.62 7.67 0.90
C LEU A 326 -4.95 7.16 -0.40
N ILE A 327 -4.55 8.07 -1.28
CA ILE A 327 -3.83 7.73 -2.52
C ILE A 327 -2.52 7.01 -2.19
N GLN A 328 -1.70 7.58 -1.29
CA GLN A 328 -0.41 7.00 -0.92
C GLN A 328 -0.53 5.58 -0.34
N GLY A 329 -1.61 5.31 0.41
CA GLY A 329 -1.89 4.01 1.01
C GLY A 329 -2.62 3.03 0.11
N SER A 330 -3.23 3.49 -1.00
CA SER A 330 -4.15 2.66 -1.79
C SER A 330 -3.45 1.65 -2.71
N THR A 331 -2.24 1.93 -3.19
CA THR A 331 -1.55 1.14 -4.24
C THR A 331 -0.04 1.04 -3.98
N GLU A 332 0.70 0.37 -4.85
CA GLU A 332 2.16 0.29 -4.85
C GLU A 332 2.80 0.94 -6.10
N THR A 333 4.11 0.79 -6.23
CA THR A 333 4.92 1.41 -7.30
C THR A 333 5.00 0.54 -8.56
N THR A 334 3.99 0.60 -9.42
CA THR A 334 3.88 -0.21 -10.65
C THR A 334 5.18 -0.36 -11.45
N PHE A 335 5.85 0.74 -11.81
CA PHE A 335 7.05 0.69 -12.65
C PHE A 335 8.30 0.24 -11.91
N TYR A 336 8.40 0.53 -10.61
CA TYR A 336 9.50 0.03 -9.79
C TYR A 336 9.38 -1.48 -9.60
N VAL A 337 8.19 -1.97 -9.20
CA VAL A 337 7.93 -3.41 -9.09
C VAL A 337 8.17 -4.10 -10.43
N LEU A 338 7.77 -3.49 -11.55
CA LEU A 338 7.99 -4.01 -12.89
C LEU A 338 9.50 -4.20 -13.16
N ALA A 339 10.29 -3.14 -12.91
CA ALA A 339 11.73 -3.15 -13.14
C ALA A 339 12.44 -4.19 -12.27
N VAL A 340 12.09 -4.28 -10.99
CA VAL A 340 12.71 -5.24 -10.07
C VAL A 340 12.30 -6.67 -10.41
N TYR A 341 11.00 -6.94 -10.61
CA TYR A 341 10.50 -8.30 -10.76
C TYR A 341 10.82 -8.88 -12.13
N PHE A 342 10.46 -8.19 -13.21
CA PHE A 342 10.77 -8.69 -14.56
C PHE A 342 12.24 -8.55 -14.91
N GLY A 343 12.93 -7.51 -14.40
CA GLY A 343 14.36 -7.35 -14.58
C GLY A 343 15.18 -8.47 -13.94
N ALA A 344 14.79 -8.92 -12.74
CA ALA A 344 15.50 -10.00 -12.04
C ALA A 344 15.44 -11.37 -12.75
N VAL A 345 14.48 -11.56 -13.66
CA VAL A 345 14.33 -12.80 -14.46
C VAL A 345 14.54 -12.59 -15.96
N GLY A 346 14.98 -11.41 -16.38
CA GLY A 346 15.35 -11.12 -17.77
C GLY A 346 14.19 -11.06 -18.77
N ILE A 347 12.95 -10.82 -18.31
CA ILE A 347 11.78 -10.74 -19.18
C ILE A 347 11.78 -9.43 -19.98
N ARG A 348 11.62 -9.54 -21.31
CA ARG A 348 11.58 -8.38 -22.21
C ARG A 348 10.18 -8.07 -22.72
N ASN A 349 9.38 -9.12 -22.99
CA ASN A 349 7.99 -8.98 -23.42
C ASN A 349 7.04 -9.16 -22.23
N ILE A 350 6.60 -8.04 -21.66
CA ILE A 350 5.72 -7.97 -20.47
C ILE A 350 4.22 -8.08 -20.82
N ARG A 351 3.86 -8.24 -22.10
CA ARG A 351 2.47 -8.39 -22.57
C ARG A 351 1.54 -7.30 -22.00
N HIS A 352 0.44 -7.71 -21.38
CA HIS A 352 -0.59 -6.83 -20.82
C HIS A 352 -0.33 -6.44 -19.34
N ALA A 353 0.83 -6.77 -18.78
CA ALA A 353 1.13 -6.55 -17.36
C ALA A 353 0.97 -5.09 -16.93
N VAL A 354 1.61 -4.16 -17.65
CA VAL A 354 1.58 -2.73 -17.34
C VAL A 354 0.17 -2.17 -17.48
N GLY A 355 -0.56 -2.55 -18.53
CA GLY A 355 -1.93 -2.10 -18.75
C GLY A 355 -2.85 -2.49 -17.59
N CYS A 356 -2.78 -3.74 -17.13
CA CYS A 356 -3.55 -4.20 -15.97
C CYS A 356 -3.13 -3.51 -14.66
N ALA A 357 -1.84 -3.31 -14.44
CA ALA A 357 -1.35 -2.64 -13.23
C ALA A 357 -1.75 -1.16 -13.18
N LEU A 358 -1.62 -0.42 -14.29
CA LEU A 358 -2.06 0.98 -14.35
C LEU A 358 -3.59 1.13 -14.21
N LEU A 359 -4.36 0.15 -14.67
CA LEU A 359 -5.81 0.14 -14.49
C LEU A 359 -6.17 -0.11 -13.02
N ALA A 360 -5.41 -0.97 -12.32
CA ALA A 360 -5.51 -1.12 -10.87
C ALA A 360 -5.11 0.16 -10.11
N ASP A 361 -4.05 0.84 -10.55
CA ASP A 361 -3.61 2.12 -9.97
C ASP A 361 -4.70 3.18 -10.11
N LEU A 362 -5.24 3.32 -11.32
CA LEU A 362 -6.33 4.26 -11.60
C LEU A 362 -7.57 3.97 -10.73
N ALA A 363 -7.96 2.70 -10.61
CA ALA A 363 -9.09 2.31 -9.76
C ALA A 363 -8.85 2.64 -8.28
N GLY A 364 -7.63 2.44 -7.77
CA GLY A 364 -7.25 2.84 -6.42
C GLY A 364 -7.35 4.35 -6.21
N VAL A 365 -6.83 5.15 -7.14
CA VAL A 365 -6.89 6.62 -7.10
C VAL A 365 -8.34 7.12 -7.16
N LEU A 366 -9.16 6.59 -8.08
CA LEU A 366 -10.57 6.97 -8.20
C LEU A 366 -11.38 6.58 -6.95
N ALA A 367 -11.12 5.41 -6.38
CA ALA A 367 -11.73 5.00 -5.13
C ALA A 367 -11.31 5.91 -3.97
N ALA A 368 -10.02 6.27 -3.87
CA ALA A 368 -9.51 7.22 -2.88
C ALA A 368 -10.20 8.60 -2.99
N ILE A 369 -10.37 9.11 -4.21
CA ILE A 369 -11.08 10.37 -4.47
C ILE A 369 -12.55 10.27 -4.03
N ALA A 370 -13.25 9.23 -4.46
CA ALA A 370 -14.66 9.03 -4.10
C ALA A 370 -14.86 8.88 -2.58
N LEU A 371 -13.98 8.12 -1.92
CA LEU A 371 -14.00 7.95 -0.47
C LEU A 371 -13.68 9.25 0.26
N ALA A 372 -12.69 10.01 -0.20
CA ALA A 372 -12.38 11.30 0.41
C ALA A 372 -13.58 12.26 0.30
N TYR A 373 -14.23 12.33 -0.86
CA TYR A 373 -15.43 13.16 -1.05
C TYR A 373 -16.59 12.72 -0.16
N ARG A 374 -16.77 11.41 0.04
CA ARG A 374 -17.85 10.92 0.89
C ARG A 374 -17.60 11.15 2.38
N LEU A 375 -16.33 11.16 2.81
CA LEU A 375 -15.96 11.11 4.22
C LEU A 375 -15.50 12.46 4.80
N TYR A 376 -14.91 13.32 3.98
CA TYR A 376 -14.17 14.50 4.45
C TYR A 376 -14.59 15.81 3.77
N ALA A 377 -15.61 15.77 2.92
CA ALA A 377 -16.08 16.90 2.12
C ALA A 377 -17.57 17.11 2.28
#